data_AF-A0A089XN91-F1
#
_entry.id   AF-A0A089XN91-F1
#
_cell.length_a   1.000
_cell.length_b   1.000
_cell.length_c   1.000
_cell.angle_alpha   90.00
_cell.angle_beta   90.00
_cell.angle_gamma   90.00
#
_symmetry.space_group_name_H-M   'P 1'
#
loop_
_entity.id
_entity.type
_entity.pdbx_description
1 polymer ?
#
loop_
_entity_poly.entity_id
_entity_poly.type
_entity_poly.pdbx_seq_one_letter_code
_entity_poly.pdbx_strand_id
1 'polypeptide(L)' 'MKFEFKGLSSYEENSTPNYVGDTKVRSVIQDFVNMDEAIEFVSNHHGFIKTEDGKFAFEVRNISAIG' A
#
# COMPACT_ATOMS: atom_id res chain seq x y z
N MET A 1 11.03 7.96 10.20
CA MET A 1 9.66 8.45 9.97
C MET A 1 8.84 7.27 9.48
N LYS A 2 7.61 7.11 9.97
CA LYS A 2 6.77 6.02 9.49
C LYS A 2 6.06 6.45 8.21
N PHE A 3 6.01 5.55 7.25
CA PHE A 3 5.26 5.71 6.01
C PHE A 3 4.26 4.58 5.87
N GLU A 4 3.05 4.93 5.47
CA GLU A 4 2.01 3.98 5.10
C GLU A 4 1.96 3.87 3.57
N PHE A 5 2.07 2.64 3.09
CA PHE A 5 1.90 2.28 1.69
C PHE A 5 0.53 1.66 1.51
N LYS A 6 -0.28 2.23 0.61
CA LYS A 6 -1.62 1.73 0.30
C LYS A 6 -1.73 1.36 -1.17
N GLY A 7 -2.31 0.20 -1.45
CA GLY A 7 -2.78 -0.15 -2.78
C GLY A 7 -4.18 0.44 -3.07
N LEU A 8 -4.68 0.23 -4.29
CA LEU A 8 -6.09 0.49 -4.59
C LEU A 8 -6.96 -0.52 -3.84
N SER A 9 -8.08 -0.06 -3.29
CA SER A 9 -9.14 -0.99 -2.91
C SER A 9 -9.81 -1.51 -4.17
N SER A 10 -10.26 -2.76 -4.17
CA SER A 10 -11.04 -3.36 -5.27
C SER A 10 -12.29 -2.56 -5.67
N TYR A 11 -12.70 -1.55 -4.89
CA TYR A 11 -13.84 -0.67 -5.16
C TYR A 11 -13.51 0.57 -6.02
N GLU A 12 -12.24 0.92 -6.23
CA GLU A 12 -11.89 2.09 -7.07
C GLU A 12 -11.85 1.76 -8.58
N GLU A 13 -11.98 0.48 -8.96
CA GLU A 13 -11.90 0.08 -10.37
C GLU A 13 -13.26 -0.07 -11.06
N ASN A 14 -14.38 -0.35 -10.35
CA ASN A 14 -15.70 -0.41 -10.97
C ASN A 14 -16.84 -0.25 -9.95
N SER A 15 -17.79 0.64 -10.26
CA SER A 15 -19.06 0.77 -9.57
C SER A 15 -19.87 -0.54 -9.59
N THR A 16 -20.04 -1.19 -8.43
CA THR A 16 -21.29 -1.87 -8.03
C THR A 16 -21.26 -2.17 -6.53
N PRO A 17 -22.14 -1.57 -5.71
CA PRO A 17 -22.22 -1.87 -4.28
C PRO A 17 -23.17 -3.05 -4.12
N ASN A 18 -22.68 -4.24 -3.77
CA ASN A 18 -23.47 -5.30 -3.11
C ASN A 18 -22.59 -6.53 -2.84
N TYR A 19 -21.60 -6.40 -1.95
CA TYR A 19 -21.14 -7.57 -1.19
C TYR A 19 -20.58 -7.10 0.16
N VAL A 20 -21.20 -7.59 1.22
CA VAL A 20 -20.76 -7.41 2.61
C VAL A 20 -19.42 -8.13 2.75
N GLY A 21 -18.32 -7.40 2.90
CA GLY A 21 -17.01 -7.99 3.04
C GLY A 21 -15.92 -6.94 3.15
N ASP A 22 -15.71 -6.45 4.38
CA ASP A 22 -14.44 -5.92 4.91
C ASP A 22 -13.36 -5.63 3.85
N THR A 23 -13.53 -4.57 3.06
CA THR A 23 -12.50 -4.15 2.10
C THR A 23 -11.40 -3.43 2.85
N LYS A 24 -10.59 -4.23 3.53
CA LYS A 24 -9.30 -3.79 4.05
C LYS A 24 -8.43 -3.51 2.85
N VAL A 25 -8.37 -2.23 2.48
CA VAL A 25 -7.27 -1.71 1.65
C VAL A 25 -5.99 -2.23 2.29
N ARG A 26 -5.25 -3.07 1.57
CA ARG A 26 -4.01 -3.61 2.10
C ARG A 26 -3.04 -2.45 2.26
N SER A 27 -2.62 -2.22 3.49
CA SER A 27 -1.57 -1.26 3.80
C SER A 27 -0.43 -1.91 4.56
N VAL A 28 0.76 -1.37 4.35
CA VAL A 28 1.98 -1.73 5.07
C VAL A 28 2.55 -0.46 5.65
N ILE A 29 3.00 -0.52 6.89
CA ILE A 29 3.66 0.59 7.57
C ILE A 29 5.12 0.24 7.76
N GLN A 30 6.01 1.13 7.36
CA GLN A 30 7.45 0.91 7.50
C GLN A 30 8.20 2.23 7.75
N ASP A 31 9.33 2.13 8.43
CA ASP A 31 10.16 3.27 8.81
C ASP A 31 11.22 3.58 7.73
N PHE A 32 11.31 4.85 7.35
CA PHE A 32 12.33 5.41 6.44
C PHE A 32 12.90 6.71 6.99
N VAL A 33 14.07 7.13 6.51
CA VAL A 33 14.65 8.42 6.92
C VAL A 33 13.82 9.59 6.39
N ASN A 34 13.33 9.49 5.15
CA ASN A 34 12.56 10.52 4.46
C ASN A 34 11.66 9.91 3.35
N MET A 35 10.91 10.78 2.65
CA MET A 35 10.00 10.37 1.57
C MET A 35 10.77 9.83 0.34
N ASP A 36 11.94 10.38 0.02
CA ASP A 36 12.73 9.95 -1.15
C ASP A 36 13.17 8.49 -1.01
N GLU A 37 13.62 8.08 0.18
CA GLU A 37 13.94 6.66 0.46
C GLU A 37 12.70 5.75 0.37
N ALA A 38 11.54 6.22 0.82
CA ALA A 38 10.30 5.47 0.71
C ALA A 38 9.88 5.27 -0.76
N ILE A 39 10.06 6.30 -1.61
CA ILE A 39 9.82 6.22 -3.06
C ILE A 39 10.83 5.28 -3.72
N GLU A 40 12.11 5.39 -3.37
CA GLU A 40 13.18 4.54 -3.91
C GLU A 40 12.93 3.07 -3.57
N PHE A 41 12.51 2.79 -2.33
CA PHE A 41 12.14 1.44 -1.91
C PHE A 41 11.04 0.84 -2.79
N VAL A 42 9.96 1.58 -3.05
CA VAL A 42 8.86 1.13 -3.93
C VAL A 42 9.35 0.94 -5.37
N SER A 43 10.15 1.86 -5.88
CA SER A 43 10.73 1.78 -7.23
C SER A 43 11.61 0.53 -7.42
N ASN A 44 12.46 0.24 -6.44
CA ASN A 44 13.32 -0.96 -6.43
C ASN A 44 12.53 -2.27 -6.36
N HIS A 45 11.26 -2.21 -5.92
CA HIS A 45 10.33 -3.34 -5.92
C HIS A 45 9.32 -3.26 -7.08
N HIS A 46 9.65 -2.52 -8.14
CA HIS A 46 8.83 -2.38 -9.35
C HIS A 46 7.43 -1.83 -9.09
N GLY A 47 7.26 -0.99 -8.06
CA GLY A 47 5.97 -0.44 -7.68
C GLY A 47 5.14 -1.33 -6.75
N PHE A 48 5.66 -2.49 -6.32
CA PHE A 48 4.92 -3.42 -5.46
C PHE A 48 5.51 -3.49 -4.05
N ILE A 49 4.67 -3.77 -3.06
CA ILE A 49 5.09 -4.12 -1.69
C ILE A 49 4.43 -5.43 -1.28
N LYS A 50 5.19 -6.23 -0.51
CA LYS A 50 4.69 -7.46 0.13
C LYS A 50 4.25 -7.18 1.56
N THR A 51 3.20 -7.86 2.00
CA THR A 51 2.81 -7.91 3.41
C THR A 51 3.91 -8.59 4.24
N GLU A 52 3.98 -8.28 5.53
CA GLU A 52 5.01 -8.85 6.44
C GLU A 52 4.98 -10.38 6.48
N ASP A 53 3.80 -11.00 6.35
CA ASP A 53 3.64 -12.45 6.29
C ASP A 53 4.03 -13.07 4.93
N GLY A 54 4.38 -12.24 3.95
CA GLY A 54 4.76 -12.63 2.59
C GLY A 54 3.63 -13.25 1.75
N LYS A 55 2.39 -13.30 2.27
CA LYS A 55 1.28 -13.99 1.59
C LYS A 55 0.67 -13.15 0.48
N PHE A 56 0.85 -11.83 0.54
CA PHE A 56 0.23 -10.91 -0.39
C PHE A 56 1.23 -9.86 -0.86
N ALA A 57 1.07 -9.44 -2.11
CA ALA A 57 1.68 -8.24 -2.64
C ALA A 57 0.60 -7.32 -3.21
N PHE A 58 0.86 -6.02 -3.23
CA PHE A 58 -0.01 -5.04 -3.87
C PHE A 58 0.83 -3.95 -4.54
N GLU A 59 0.30 -3.41 -5.63
CA GLU A 59 0.87 -2.22 -6.27
C GLU A 59 0.63 -1.01 -5.37
N VAL A 60 1.68 -0.25 -5.09
CA VAL A 60 1.61 0.94 -4.26
C VAL A 60 1.03 2.09 -5.07
N ARG A 61 -0.03 2.67 -4.54
CA ARG A 61 -0.83 3.71 -5.20
C ARG A 61 -0.83 5.00 -4.42
N ASN A 62 -0.56 4.91 -3.12
CA ASN A 62 -0.33 6.05 -2.25
C ASN A 62 0.79 5.74 -1.24
N ILE A 63 1.66 6.73 -1.02
CA ILE A 63 2.67 6.75 0.03
C ILE A 63 2.38 7.98 0.89
N SER A 64 2.14 7.78 2.18
CA SER A 64 1.83 8.86 3.12
C SER A 64 2.70 8.74 4.37
N ALA A 65 3.27 9.86 4.83
CA ALA A 65 3.91 9.91 6.14
C ALA A 65 2.84 9.82 7.23
N ILE A 66 3.08 8.96 8.22
CA ILE A 66 2.25 8.81 9.42
C ILE A 66 3.14 9.19 10.60
N GLY A 67 2.68 10.20 11.35
CA GLY A 67 3.42 10.81 12.45
C GLY A 67 3.84 9.83 13.53
#